data_AF-A0A3P6R3A4-F1
#
_entry.id   AF-A0A3P6R3A4-F1
#
_cell.length_a   1.000
_cell.length_b   1.000
_cell.length_c   1.000
_cell.angle_alpha   90.00
_cell.angle_beta   90.00
_cell.angle_gamma   90.00
#
_symmetry.space_group_name_H-M   'P 1'
#
loop_
_entity.id
_entity.type
_entity.pdbx_description
1 polymer ?
#
loop_
_entity_poly.entity_id
_entity_poly.type
_entity_poly.pdbx_seq_one_letter_code
_entity_poly.pdbx_strand_id
1 'polypeptide(L)'
;MLPKLSYMRQIDEVQAASIFFRAMRKIMIDLCQISCQQKVDDLAHFAPPGRSLNCVAILQRVCHSGIVRLEFMCETKDKIFVVMEKLNGDMLEMILSQAAGRLDERATRFLLVQILSALQYLHKQGIAHCDLKPENVLLSEMNTNFPQTKICDFGYARFIPESQFRKTIVGTPAYLPPEVLLRQGYNKSLDMWSVGVIIYVTLSGTFPFNEGDEVRASLQ
;
A
#
# COMPACT_ATOMS: atom_id res chain seq x y z
N MET A 1 -23.88 -56.69 -25.96
CA MET A 1 -23.70 -56.44 -24.50
C MET A 1 -22.71 -55.31 -24.32
N LEU A 2 -22.97 -54.48 -23.32
CA LEU A 2 -22.58 -53.07 -23.19
C LEU A 2 -21.07 -52.76 -23.11
N PRO A 3 -20.66 -51.61 -23.67
CA PRO A 3 -19.38 -50.95 -23.46
C PRO A 3 -19.47 -49.91 -22.32
N LYS A 4 -18.50 -49.85 -21.41
CA LYS A 4 -18.23 -48.69 -20.53
C LYS A 4 -16.76 -48.63 -20.15
N LEU A 5 -15.95 -48.00 -21.00
CA LEU A 5 -14.58 -47.53 -20.71
C LEU A 5 -14.25 -46.37 -21.65
N SER A 6 -14.99 -45.26 -21.54
CA SER A 6 -14.75 -44.07 -22.37
C SER A 6 -15.39 -42.80 -21.76
N TYR A 7 -15.18 -42.54 -20.46
CA TYR A 7 -15.64 -41.30 -19.82
C TYR A 7 -14.50 -40.53 -19.11
N MET A 8 -13.25 -40.69 -19.55
CA MET A 8 -12.08 -40.05 -18.93
C MET A 8 -11.08 -39.41 -19.92
N ARG A 9 -11.51 -38.96 -21.10
CA ARG A 9 -10.67 -38.10 -21.94
C ARG A 9 -11.49 -36.96 -22.52
N GLN A 10 -10.90 -35.76 -22.46
CA GLN A 10 -11.41 -34.46 -22.87
C GLN A 10 -12.36 -33.76 -21.88
N ILE A 11 -11.84 -33.44 -20.70
CA ILE A 11 -11.99 -32.05 -20.26
C ILE A 11 -10.76 -31.35 -20.84
N ASP A 12 -10.96 -30.49 -21.85
CA ASP A 12 -9.87 -29.68 -22.40
C ASP A 12 -9.16 -28.97 -21.25
N GLU A 13 -7.82 -28.98 -21.22
CA GLU A 13 -7.02 -28.28 -20.19
C GLU A 13 -7.43 -26.80 -20.07
N VAL A 14 -7.90 -26.20 -21.17
CA VAL A 14 -8.47 -24.86 -21.24
C VAL A 14 -9.78 -24.73 -20.45
N GLN A 15 -10.63 -25.75 -20.49
CA GLN A 15 -11.92 -25.78 -19.80
C GLN A 15 -11.73 -26.09 -18.31
N ALA A 16 -10.80 -26.98 -17.95
CA ALA A 16 -10.38 -27.21 -16.57
C ALA A 16 -9.76 -25.94 -15.95
N ALA A 17 -8.88 -25.25 -16.67
CA ALA A 17 -8.33 -23.97 -16.26
C ALA A 17 -9.42 -22.89 -16.16
N SER A 18 -10.35 -22.82 -17.11
CA SER A 18 -11.47 -21.87 -17.08
C SER A 18 -12.39 -22.09 -15.87
N ILE A 19 -12.70 -23.36 -15.55
CA ILE A 19 -13.50 -23.73 -14.37
C ILE A 19 -12.71 -23.43 -13.09
N PHE A 20 -11.41 -23.74 -13.05
CA PHE A 20 -10.53 -23.40 -11.93
C PHE A 20 -10.43 -21.89 -11.72
N PHE A 21 -10.26 -21.09 -12.77
CA PHE A 21 -10.25 -19.63 -12.70
C PHE A 21 -11.62 -19.05 -12.34
N ARG A 22 -12.73 -19.63 -12.80
CA ARG A 22 -14.09 -19.21 -12.39
C ARG A 22 -14.37 -19.58 -10.94
N ALA A 23 -13.94 -20.75 -10.49
CA ALA A 23 -14.05 -21.20 -9.11
C ALA A 23 -13.15 -20.36 -8.20
N MET A 24 -11.89 -20.11 -8.58
CA MET A 24 -10.99 -19.20 -7.88
C MET A 24 -11.51 -17.77 -7.89
N ARG A 25 -12.04 -17.27 -9.01
CA ARG A 25 -12.65 -15.95 -9.07
C ARG A 25 -13.88 -15.88 -8.18
N LYS A 26 -14.70 -16.94 -8.11
CA LYS A 26 -15.86 -17.00 -7.22
C LYS A 26 -15.44 -17.12 -5.76
N ILE A 27 -14.44 -17.93 -5.44
CA ILE A 27 -13.85 -18.05 -4.09
C ILE A 27 -13.16 -16.74 -3.68
N MET A 28 -12.44 -16.09 -4.59
CA MET A 28 -11.84 -14.77 -4.38
C MET A 28 -12.92 -13.70 -4.24
N ILE A 29 -14.00 -13.74 -5.02
CA ILE A 29 -15.14 -12.83 -4.86
C ILE A 29 -15.88 -13.10 -3.55
N ASP A 30 -16.06 -14.36 -3.13
CA ASP A 30 -16.77 -14.70 -1.90
C ASP A 30 -15.92 -14.38 -0.65
N LEU A 31 -14.59 -14.54 -0.73
CA LEU A 31 -13.62 -14.05 0.27
C LEU A 31 -13.54 -12.51 0.24
N CYS A 32 -13.52 -11.90 -0.94
CA CYS A 32 -13.53 -10.45 -1.11
C CYS A 32 -14.89 -9.80 -0.81
N GLN A 33 -16.03 -10.49 -0.83
CA GLN A 33 -17.33 -9.87 -0.53
C GLN A 33 -17.52 -9.65 0.97
N ILE A 34 -16.91 -10.49 1.81
CA ILE A 34 -16.80 -10.21 3.24
C ILE A 34 -15.69 -9.16 3.46
N SER A 35 -14.74 -9.06 2.53
CA SER A 35 -13.53 -8.26 2.67
C SER A 35 -13.39 -7.03 1.77
N CYS A 36 -14.43 -6.59 1.08
CA CYS A 36 -14.33 -5.46 0.15
C CYS A 36 -15.70 -4.83 -0.04
N GLN A 37 -15.93 -3.78 0.74
CA GLN A 37 -16.77 -2.70 0.28
C GLN A 37 -15.79 -1.54 0.03
N GLN A 38 -15.79 -1.05 -1.20
CA GLN A 38 -14.87 -0.10 -1.83
C GLN A 38 -13.45 -0.63 -2.21
N LYS A 39 -13.17 -0.63 -3.52
CA LYS A 39 -11.88 -0.86 -4.23
C LYS A 39 -11.44 -2.28 -4.66
N VAL A 40 -12.35 -3.23 -4.89
CA VAL A 40 -11.99 -4.45 -5.67
C VAL A 40 -11.91 -4.17 -7.18
N ASP A 41 -12.58 -3.12 -7.68
CA ASP A 41 -12.43 -2.74 -9.09
C ASP A 41 -11.19 -1.87 -9.37
N ASP A 42 -10.58 -1.28 -8.32
CA ASP A 42 -9.42 -0.41 -8.46
C ASP A 42 -8.09 -1.04 -7.98
N LEU A 43 -8.07 -2.17 -7.28
CA LEU A 43 -6.80 -2.88 -6.99
C LEU A 43 -6.37 -3.84 -8.10
N ALA A 44 -7.12 -3.90 -9.20
CA ALA A 44 -6.62 -4.31 -10.50
C ALA A 44 -5.90 -3.15 -11.23
N HIS A 45 -5.08 -2.38 -10.52
CA HIS A 45 -4.27 -1.35 -11.19
C HIS A 45 -3.23 -2.03 -12.09
N PHE A 46 -3.27 -1.62 -13.36
CA PHE A 46 -2.28 -1.91 -14.41
C PHE A 46 -0.91 -1.31 -14.03
N ALA A 47 -0.28 -1.81 -12.98
CA ALA A 47 1.11 -1.52 -12.73
C ALA A 47 1.93 -2.30 -13.77
N PRO A 48 2.89 -1.66 -14.48
CA PRO A 48 3.77 -2.37 -15.39
C PRO A 48 4.42 -3.55 -14.66
N PRO A 49 4.60 -4.73 -15.29
CA PRO A 49 4.89 -6.01 -14.62
C PRO A 49 5.98 -5.93 -13.53
N GLY A 50 7.00 -5.09 -13.73
CA GLY A 50 8.09 -4.91 -12.78
C GLY A 50 7.72 -4.28 -11.43
N ARG A 51 6.69 -3.42 -11.35
CA ARG A 51 6.29 -2.79 -10.07
C ARG A 51 5.55 -3.76 -9.16
N SER A 52 4.62 -4.54 -9.71
CA SER A 52 3.84 -5.52 -8.96
C SER A 52 4.71 -6.65 -8.40
N LEU A 53 5.68 -7.12 -9.18
CA LEU A 53 6.63 -8.16 -8.74
C LEU A 53 7.52 -7.70 -7.58
N ASN A 54 7.99 -6.44 -7.61
CA ASN A 54 8.80 -5.89 -6.53
C ASN A 54 7.99 -5.70 -5.24
N CYS A 55 6.74 -5.23 -5.34
CA CYS A 55 5.82 -5.12 -4.22
C CYS A 55 5.63 -6.48 -3.53
N VAL A 56 5.34 -7.54 -4.30
CA VAL A 56 5.18 -8.89 -3.74
C VAL A 56 6.46 -9.41 -3.11
N ALA A 57 7.62 -9.23 -3.77
CA ALA A 57 8.90 -9.68 -3.23
C ALA A 57 9.23 -9.03 -1.88
N ILE A 58 8.83 -7.77 -1.67
CA ILE A 58 8.95 -7.09 -0.38
C ILE A 58 7.94 -7.65 0.62
N LEU A 59 6.66 -7.74 0.25
CA LEU A 59 5.59 -8.23 1.13
C LEU A 59 5.81 -9.66 1.62
N GLN A 60 6.45 -10.52 0.81
CA GLN A 60 6.85 -11.88 1.22
C GLN A 60 7.96 -11.93 2.27
N ARG A 61 8.75 -10.85 2.42
CA ARG A 61 9.91 -10.79 3.33
C ARG A 61 9.61 -10.05 4.64
N VAL A 62 8.48 -9.36 4.71
CA VAL A 62 8.12 -8.52 5.87
C VAL A 62 7.02 -9.20 6.69
N CYS A 63 7.18 -9.15 8.01
CA CYS A 63 6.20 -9.65 8.96
C CYS A 63 6.22 -8.74 10.20
N HIS A 64 5.23 -7.87 10.30
CA HIS A 64 5.10 -6.91 11.39
C HIS A 64 3.62 -6.55 11.59
N SER A 65 3.18 -6.33 12.83
CA SER A 65 1.78 -6.03 13.14
C SER A 65 1.26 -4.75 12.49
N GLY A 66 2.16 -3.78 12.22
CA GLY A 66 1.88 -2.53 11.54
C GLY A 66 2.09 -2.55 10.01
N ILE A 67 2.20 -3.72 9.38
CA ILE A 67 2.32 -3.87 7.91
C ILE A 67 1.22 -4.80 7.42
N VAL A 68 0.64 -4.49 6.26
CA VAL A 68 -0.38 -5.35 5.63
C VAL A 68 0.20 -6.73 5.29
N ARG A 69 -0.52 -7.78 5.65
CA ARG A 69 -0.17 -9.17 5.37
C ARG A 69 -0.60 -9.53 3.95
N LEU A 70 0.34 -10.04 3.17
CA LEU A 70 0.06 -10.77 1.94
C LEU A 70 -0.53 -12.14 2.29
N GLU A 71 -1.75 -12.42 1.85
CA GLU A 71 -2.41 -13.71 2.05
C GLU A 71 -2.16 -14.65 0.89
N PHE A 72 -2.23 -14.12 -0.34
CA PHE A 72 -2.08 -14.91 -1.54
C PHE A 72 -1.62 -14.06 -2.73
N MET A 73 -0.86 -14.66 -3.64
CA MET A 73 -0.54 -14.09 -4.94
C MET A 73 -0.77 -15.15 -6.01
N CYS A 74 -1.38 -14.77 -7.13
CA CYS A 74 -1.31 -15.55 -8.35
C CYS A 74 -0.95 -14.68 -9.55
N GLU A 75 -0.29 -15.30 -10.52
CA GLU A 75 0.07 -14.67 -11.78
C GLU A 75 -0.64 -15.40 -12.92
N THR A 76 -1.10 -14.62 -13.88
CA THR A 76 -1.63 -15.06 -15.17
C THR A 76 -0.74 -14.50 -16.27
N LYS A 77 -0.93 -14.91 -17.53
CA LYS A 77 -0.12 -14.44 -18.65
C LYS A 77 -0.04 -12.91 -18.76
N ASP A 78 -1.11 -12.21 -18.38
CA ASP A 78 -1.21 -10.76 -18.57
C ASP A 78 -1.37 -9.96 -17.26
N LYS A 79 -1.58 -10.62 -16.12
CA LYS A 79 -1.95 -9.97 -14.85
C LYS A 79 -1.39 -10.68 -13.63
N ILE A 80 -1.03 -9.90 -12.63
CA ILE A 80 -0.71 -10.39 -11.28
C ILE A 80 -1.86 -9.99 -10.36
N PHE A 81 -2.35 -10.94 -9.58
CA PHE A 81 -3.33 -10.73 -8.53
C PHE A 81 -2.64 -10.84 -7.18
N VAL A 82 -2.81 -9.82 -6.35
CA VAL A 82 -2.25 -9.73 -5.00
C VAL A 82 -3.40 -9.62 -4.02
N VAL A 83 -3.55 -10.63 -3.16
CA VAL A 83 -4.58 -10.69 -2.12
C VAL A 83 -3.92 -10.39 -0.78
N MET A 84 -4.41 -9.37 -0.11
CA MET A 84 -3.92 -8.89 1.17
C MET A 84 -5.05 -8.91 2.19
N GLU A 85 -4.70 -8.91 3.48
CA GLU A 85 -5.71 -8.81 4.54
C GLU A 85 -6.55 -7.52 4.41
N LYS A 86 -7.85 -7.61 4.70
CA LYS A 86 -8.76 -6.45 4.69
C LYS A 86 -8.61 -5.62 5.96
N LEU A 87 -8.64 -4.30 5.77
CA LEU A 87 -8.90 -3.30 6.79
C LEU A 87 -10.16 -2.47 6.45
N ASN A 88 -10.74 -1.81 7.45
CA ASN A 88 -12.09 -1.21 7.35
C ASN A 88 -12.09 0.26 6.91
N GLY A 89 -10.95 0.81 6.54
CA GLY A 89 -10.78 2.18 6.04
C GLY A 89 -9.31 2.59 6.09
N ASP A 90 -9.05 3.86 5.80
CA ASP A 90 -7.71 4.46 5.85
C ASP A 90 -7.66 5.73 6.72
N MET A 91 -6.45 6.19 7.00
CA MET A 91 -6.21 7.34 7.86
C MET A 91 -6.74 8.64 7.24
N LEU A 92 -6.79 8.77 5.91
CA LEU A 92 -7.38 9.94 5.26
C LEU A 92 -8.89 9.99 5.50
N GLU A 93 -9.58 8.88 5.29
CA GLU A 93 -11.02 8.76 5.59
C GLU A 93 -11.30 9.11 7.06
N MET A 94 -10.44 8.67 7.99
CA MET A 94 -10.60 8.97 9.41
C MET A 94 -10.45 10.47 9.69
N ILE A 95 -9.45 11.13 9.08
CA ILE A 95 -9.26 12.58 9.20
C ILE A 95 -10.48 13.35 8.67
N LEU A 96 -10.95 12.98 7.47
CA LEU A 96 -12.07 13.64 6.79
C LEU A 96 -13.43 13.38 7.46
N SER A 97 -13.55 12.29 8.22
CA SER A 97 -14.77 12.00 9.00
C SER A 97 -14.96 12.95 10.19
N GLN A 98 -13.89 13.63 10.63
CA GLN A 98 -13.97 14.61 11.71
C GLN A 98 -14.56 15.92 11.19
N ALA A 99 -15.46 16.54 11.96
CA ALA A 99 -16.06 17.82 11.60
C ALA A 99 -15.04 18.95 11.36
N ALA A 100 -13.87 18.87 12.01
CA ALA A 100 -12.78 19.83 11.86
C ALA A 100 -11.77 19.48 10.74
N GLY A 101 -11.96 18.35 10.04
CA GLY A 101 -11.03 17.86 9.03
C GLY A 101 -9.62 17.54 9.55
N ARG A 102 -9.50 17.24 10.85
CA ARG A 102 -8.23 16.99 11.56
C ARG A 102 -8.48 16.15 12.81
N LEU A 103 -7.46 15.44 13.29
CA LEU A 103 -7.51 14.68 14.54
C LEU A 103 -6.91 15.48 15.70
N ASP A 104 -7.27 15.10 16.93
CA ASP A 104 -6.61 15.64 18.12
C ASP A 104 -5.22 15.01 18.33
N GLU A 105 -4.38 15.66 19.14
CA GLU A 105 -3.02 15.18 19.40
C GLU A 105 -2.96 13.78 20.01
N ARG A 106 -3.99 13.36 20.73
CA ARG A 106 -3.99 12.06 21.40
C ARG A 106 -4.19 10.95 20.39
N ALA A 107 -5.18 11.07 19.51
CA ALA A 107 -5.42 10.16 18.41
C ALA A 107 -4.23 10.16 17.44
N THR A 108 -3.73 11.35 17.05
CA THR A 108 -2.56 11.47 16.19
C THR A 108 -1.34 10.75 16.77
N ARG A 109 -1.00 10.99 18.04
CA ARG A 109 0.12 10.31 18.71
C ARG A 109 -0.05 8.80 18.70
N PHE A 110 -1.26 8.31 18.93
CA PHE A 110 -1.55 6.87 18.96
C PHE A 110 -1.31 6.20 17.59
N LEU A 111 -1.76 6.83 16.50
CA LEU A 111 -1.54 6.32 15.14
C LEU A 111 -0.04 6.38 14.76
N LEU A 112 0.63 7.50 15.09
CA LEU A 112 2.05 7.70 14.76
C LEU A 112 2.98 6.70 15.41
N VAL A 113 2.75 6.31 16.67
CA VAL A 113 3.59 5.31 17.35
C VAL A 113 3.59 3.98 16.58
N GLN A 114 2.44 3.58 16.05
CA GLN A 114 2.31 2.36 15.26
C GLN A 114 2.98 2.49 13.88
N ILE A 115 2.79 3.62 13.20
CA ILE A 115 3.46 3.93 11.91
C ILE A 115 4.99 3.89 12.07
N LEU A 116 5.51 4.58 13.10
CA LEU A 116 6.95 4.64 13.40
C LEU A 116 7.52 3.26 13.77
N SER A 117 6.75 2.44 14.50
CA SER A 117 7.14 1.06 14.80
C SER A 117 7.31 0.23 13.51
N ALA A 118 6.35 0.31 12.59
CA ALA A 118 6.41 -0.37 11.30
C ALA A 118 7.54 0.14 10.40
N LEU A 119 7.77 1.46 10.35
CA LEU A 119 8.90 2.03 9.61
C LEU A 119 10.25 1.62 10.19
N GLN A 120 10.39 1.61 11.52
CA GLN A 120 11.63 1.14 12.14
C GLN A 120 11.94 -0.30 11.72
N TYR A 121 10.92 -1.17 11.68
CA TYR A 121 11.07 -2.54 11.19
C TYR A 121 11.52 -2.56 9.72
N LEU A 122 10.84 -1.84 8.82
CA LEU A 122 11.22 -1.77 7.39
C LEU A 122 12.64 -1.26 7.20
N HIS A 123 13.01 -0.19 7.90
CA HIS A 123 14.31 0.45 7.76
C HIS A 123 15.45 -0.46 8.24
N LYS A 124 15.23 -1.26 9.29
CA LYS A 124 16.16 -2.32 9.74
C LYS A 124 16.36 -3.42 8.69
N GLN A 125 15.34 -3.69 7.88
CA GLN A 125 15.44 -4.62 6.74
C GLN A 125 16.06 -3.96 5.48
N GLY A 126 16.49 -2.70 5.57
CA GLY A 126 17.02 -1.94 4.45
C GLY A 126 15.97 -1.54 3.42
N ILE A 127 14.69 -1.50 3.79
CA ILE A 127 13.57 -1.17 2.91
C ILE A 127 13.12 0.28 3.19
N ALA A 128 12.96 1.08 2.14
CA ALA A 128 12.24 2.35 2.16
C ALA A 128 10.84 2.15 1.56
N HIS A 129 9.81 2.77 2.14
CA HIS A 129 8.45 2.71 1.61
C HIS A 129 8.26 3.60 0.38
N CYS A 130 8.81 4.82 0.41
CA CYS A 130 8.84 5.80 -0.67
C CYS A 130 7.50 6.45 -1.09
N ASP A 131 6.36 6.00 -0.56
CA ASP A 131 5.04 6.63 -0.82
C ASP A 131 4.16 6.64 0.42
N LEU A 132 4.71 7.13 1.54
CA LEU A 132 3.95 7.18 2.79
C LEU A 132 3.02 8.40 2.81
N LYS A 133 1.73 8.15 3.02
CA LYS A 133 0.64 9.14 3.08
C LYS A 133 -0.55 8.56 3.84
N PRO A 134 -1.51 9.36 4.32
CA PRO A 134 -2.66 8.86 5.08
C PRO A 134 -3.48 7.78 4.36
N GLU A 135 -3.60 7.85 3.03
CA GLU A 135 -4.28 6.84 2.20
C GLU A 135 -3.59 5.46 2.24
N ASN A 136 -2.29 5.44 2.54
CA ASN A 136 -1.49 4.22 2.62
C ASN A 136 -1.32 3.72 4.08
N VAL A 137 -2.10 4.27 5.02
CA VAL A 137 -2.18 3.82 6.41
C VAL A 137 -3.60 3.31 6.67
N LEU A 138 -3.76 2.00 6.61
CA LEU A 138 -5.04 1.32 6.77
C LEU A 138 -5.40 1.13 8.25
N LEU A 139 -6.70 1.12 8.56
CA LEU A 139 -7.24 1.07 9.91
C LEU A 139 -8.11 -0.17 10.14
N SER A 140 -7.95 -0.86 11.26
CA SER A 140 -8.76 -2.04 11.57
C SER A 140 -10.24 -1.70 11.71
N GLU A 141 -10.58 -0.51 12.20
CA GLU A 141 -11.93 -0.06 12.52
C GLU A 141 -12.02 1.47 12.37
N MET A 142 -13.18 1.99 11.95
CA MET A 142 -13.40 3.43 11.72
C MET A 142 -14.24 4.10 12.82
N ASN A 143 -14.83 3.33 13.73
CA ASN A 143 -15.72 3.80 14.80
C ASN A 143 -14.98 4.13 16.11
N THR A 144 -13.65 4.17 16.08
CA THR A 144 -12.79 4.43 17.25
C THR A 144 -11.64 5.36 16.87
N ASN A 145 -11.19 6.17 17.83
CA ASN A 145 -10.01 7.02 17.67
C ASN A 145 -8.69 6.26 17.87
N PHE A 146 -8.75 4.99 18.27
CA PHE A 146 -7.60 4.16 18.61
C PHE A 146 -7.55 2.82 17.84
N PRO A 147 -7.68 2.81 16.51
CA PRO A 147 -7.63 1.58 15.72
C PRO A 147 -6.20 1.04 15.55
N GLN A 148 -6.08 -0.26 15.27
CA GLN A 148 -4.81 -0.81 14.81
C GLN A 148 -4.50 -0.26 13.41
N THR A 149 -3.30 0.25 13.19
CA THR A 149 -2.86 0.76 11.88
C THR A 149 -1.98 -0.24 11.16
N LYS A 150 -2.07 -0.28 9.83
CA LYS A 150 -1.15 -1.05 8.97
C LYS A 150 -0.74 -0.25 7.74
N ILE A 151 0.56 -0.19 7.46
CA ILE A 151 1.09 0.38 6.23
C ILE A 151 0.79 -0.56 5.06
N CYS A 152 0.30 0.01 3.95
CA CYS A 152 0.04 -0.71 2.70
C CYS A 152 0.66 0.00 1.49
N ASP A 153 0.44 -0.57 0.30
CA ASP A 153 0.92 -0.06 -0.99
C ASP A 153 2.46 0.07 -1.12
N PHE A 154 3.10 -1.09 -1.23
CA PHE A 154 4.54 -1.22 -1.44
C PHE A 154 4.95 -1.05 -2.92
N GLY A 155 4.11 -0.44 -3.77
CA GLY A 155 4.38 -0.27 -5.20
C GLY A 155 5.63 0.57 -5.52
N TYR A 156 5.99 1.50 -4.62
CA TYR A 156 7.21 2.32 -4.73
C TYR A 156 8.36 1.84 -3.83
N ALA A 157 8.08 0.92 -2.92
CA ALA A 157 9.02 0.46 -1.91
C ALA A 157 10.23 -0.23 -2.55
N ARG A 158 11.38 -0.15 -1.89
CA ARG A 158 12.64 -0.67 -2.46
C ARG A 158 13.70 -0.87 -1.39
N PHE A 159 14.67 -1.73 -1.72
CA PHE A 159 15.88 -1.90 -0.93
C PHE A 159 16.85 -0.72 -1.15
N ILE A 160 17.19 -0.02 -0.06
CA ILE A 160 18.19 1.04 0.02
C ILE A 160 19.16 0.73 1.17
N PRO A 161 20.34 0.15 0.85
CA PRO A 161 21.41 -0.05 1.82
C PRO A 161 21.87 1.28 2.45
N GLU A 162 22.42 1.22 3.67
CA GLU A 162 22.78 2.41 4.47
C GLU A 162 23.71 3.39 3.75
N SER A 163 24.62 2.87 2.92
CA SER A 163 25.62 3.64 2.18
C SER A 163 25.17 4.11 0.79
N GLN A 164 23.92 3.87 0.40
CA GLN A 164 23.43 4.15 -0.96
C GLN A 164 22.35 5.23 -1.00
N PHE A 165 22.40 6.02 -2.06
CA PHE A 165 21.40 7.02 -2.40
C PHE A 165 20.73 6.68 -3.75
N ARG A 166 19.46 7.03 -3.88
CA ARG A 166 18.69 6.93 -5.12
C ARG A 166 18.38 8.33 -5.64
N LYS A 167 18.37 8.52 -6.96
CA LYS A 167 18.13 9.83 -7.61
C LYS A 167 16.82 9.90 -8.41
N THR A 168 16.02 8.83 -8.39
CA THR A 168 14.74 8.74 -9.11
C THR A 168 13.64 9.47 -8.35
N ILE A 169 12.83 10.29 -9.02
CA ILE A 169 11.62 10.85 -8.41
C ILE A 169 10.56 9.73 -8.29
N VAL A 170 10.05 9.51 -7.06
CA VAL A 170 9.07 8.47 -6.72
C VAL A 170 8.16 8.97 -5.62
N GLY A 171 6.95 8.41 -5.53
CA GLY A 171 5.95 8.76 -4.51
C GLY A 171 5.06 9.94 -4.90
N THR A 172 4.20 10.34 -3.97
CA THR A 172 3.19 11.40 -4.14
C THR A 172 3.79 12.78 -3.83
N PRO A 173 3.83 13.74 -4.78
CA PRO A 173 4.59 15.00 -4.66
C PRO A 173 4.40 15.79 -3.36
N ALA A 174 3.16 15.90 -2.85
CA ALA A 174 2.86 16.64 -1.63
C ALA A 174 3.52 16.08 -0.35
N TYR A 175 4.01 14.84 -0.39
CA TYR A 175 4.65 14.14 0.73
C TYR A 175 6.16 13.93 0.51
N LEU A 176 6.73 14.46 -0.59
CA LEU A 176 8.13 14.27 -0.92
C LEU A 176 9.03 15.33 -0.31
N PRO A 177 10.24 14.95 0.13
CA PRO A 177 11.23 15.91 0.56
C PRO A 177 11.85 16.65 -0.63
N PRO A 178 12.37 17.87 -0.42
CA PRO A 178 12.94 18.70 -1.49
C PRO A 178 14.11 18.01 -2.21
N GLU A 179 14.96 17.24 -1.52
CA GLU A 179 16.09 16.53 -2.16
C GLU A 179 15.65 15.48 -3.19
N VAL A 180 14.44 14.93 -3.06
CA VAL A 180 13.85 14.02 -4.06
C VAL A 180 13.37 14.81 -5.27
N LEU A 181 12.64 15.91 -5.04
CA LEU A 181 12.14 16.80 -6.09
C LEU A 181 13.29 17.40 -6.92
N LEU A 182 14.38 17.76 -6.23
CA LEU A 182 15.60 18.33 -6.81
C LEU A 182 16.60 17.27 -7.31
N ARG A 183 16.27 15.97 -7.22
CA ARG A 183 17.13 14.83 -7.65
C ARG A 183 18.53 14.82 -7.02
N GLN A 184 18.69 15.39 -5.83
CA GLN A 184 19.97 15.46 -5.11
C GLN A 184 20.38 14.11 -4.53
N GLY A 185 19.41 13.21 -4.35
CA GLY A 185 19.63 11.86 -3.83
C GLY A 185 18.90 11.69 -2.50
N TYR A 186 18.27 10.54 -2.31
CA TYR A 186 17.57 10.21 -1.06
C TYR A 186 17.95 8.82 -0.57
N ASN A 187 17.73 8.60 0.73
CA ASN A 187 17.79 7.30 1.38
C ASN A 187 16.46 7.05 2.15
N LYS A 188 16.48 6.14 3.13
CA LYS A 188 15.30 5.81 3.95
C LYS A 188 14.73 7.00 4.74
N SER A 189 15.49 8.08 4.94
CA SER A 189 15.02 9.31 5.60
C SER A 189 13.88 10.00 4.86
N LEU A 190 13.68 9.70 3.57
CA LEU A 190 12.50 10.15 2.80
C LEU A 190 11.22 9.81 3.55
N ASP A 191 11.09 8.59 4.07
CA ASP A 191 9.89 8.16 4.78
C ASP A 191 9.65 9.02 6.04
N MET A 192 10.73 9.50 6.68
CA MET A 192 10.63 10.36 7.86
C MET A 192 10.15 11.77 7.52
N TRP A 193 10.49 12.29 6.35
CA TRP A 193 9.89 13.52 5.83
C TRP A 193 8.39 13.35 5.62
N SER A 194 7.99 12.26 4.95
CA SER A 194 6.58 11.95 4.72
C SER A 194 5.80 11.80 6.03
N VAL A 195 6.40 11.20 7.07
CA VAL A 195 5.83 11.19 8.43
C VAL A 195 5.62 12.62 8.95
N GLY A 196 6.58 13.53 8.78
CA GLY A 196 6.43 14.94 9.17
C GLY A 196 5.23 15.62 8.49
N VAL A 197 5.05 15.38 7.19
CA VAL A 197 3.88 15.87 6.44
C VAL A 197 2.59 15.26 6.97
N ILE A 198 2.55 13.94 7.23
CA ILE A 198 1.39 13.26 7.83
C ILE A 198 1.02 13.88 9.18
N ILE A 199 2.00 14.12 10.06
CA ILE A 199 1.78 14.77 11.37
C ILE A 199 1.11 16.13 11.18
N TYR A 200 1.66 16.96 10.28
CA TYR A 200 1.13 18.30 10.02
C TYR A 200 -0.31 18.23 9.51
N VAL A 201 -0.55 17.48 8.43
CA VAL A 201 -1.88 17.32 7.81
C VAL A 201 -2.89 16.81 8.83
N THR A 202 -2.51 15.83 9.65
CA THR A 202 -3.41 15.23 10.64
C THR A 202 -3.82 16.22 11.72
N LEU A 203 -2.92 17.11 12.16
CA LEU A 203 -3.18 18.05 13.27
C LEU A 203 -3.81 19.38 12.80
N SER A 204 -3.46 19.83 11.59
CA SER A 204 -3.86 21.13 11.04
C SER A 204 -5.04 21.04 10.07
N GLY A 205 -5.22 19.89 9.41
CA GLY A 205 -6.16 19.70 8.31
C GLY A 205 -5.71 20.34 6.98
N THR A 206 -4.46 20.83 6.90
CA THR A 206 -3.90 21.46 5.68
C THR A 206 -2.51 20.90 5.36
N PHE A 207 -2.01 21.11 4.14
CA PHE A 207 -0.64 20.73 3.79
C PHE A 207 0.38 21.77 4.32
N PRO A 208 1.58 21.33 4.74
CA PRO A 208 2.63 22.23 5.21
C PRO A 208 3.23 23.08 4.08
N PHE A 209 3.18 22.58 2.85
CA PHE A 209 3.73 23.24 1.67
C PHE A 209 2.60 23.40 0.64
N ASN A 210 2.04 24.62 0.53
CA ASN A 210 1.08 24.95 -0.50
C ASN A 210 1.81 25.44 -1.77
N GLU A 211 1.22 25.21 -2.95
CA GLU A 211 1.76 25.61 -4.26
C GLU A 211 2.01 27.13 -4.42
N GLY A 212 1.61 27.95 -3.43
CA GLY A 212 1.67 29.40 -3.48
C GLY A 212 2.96 30.07 -2.97
N ASP A 213 3.70 29.47 -2.03
CA ASP A 213 4.67 30.27 -1.24
C ASP A 213 6.16 29.95 -1.43
N GLU A 214 6.59 28.81 -2.02
CA GLU A 214 8.04 28.50 -2.08
C GLU A 214 8.53 27.79 -3.35
N VAL A 215 8.05 28.16 -4.55
CA VAL A 215 8.68 27.72 -5.83
C VAL A 215 9.33 28.88 -6.61
N ARG A 216 9.21 30.13 -6.14
CA ARG A 216 9.85 31.29 -6.80
C ARG A 216 11.26 31.62 -6.29
N ALA A 217 11.72 31.02 -5.20
CA ALA A 217 13.00 31.42 -4.57
C ALA A 217 14.24 30.63 -5.01
N SER A 218 14.12 29.63 -5.91
CA SER A 218 15.26 28.78 -6.31
C SER A 218 15.41 28.56 -7.82
N LEU A 219 14.80 29.41 -8.64
CA LEU A 219 14.96 29.40 -10.11
C LEU A 219 15.32 30.77 -10.70
N GLN A 220 16.07 31.59 -9.96
CA GLN A 220 16.82 32.72 -10.52
C GLN A 220 18.30 32.57 -10.27
#